data_AF-A0A7V1LFR7-F1
#
_entry.id   AF-A0A7V1LFR7-F1
#
_cell.length_a   1.000
_cell.length_b   1.000
_cell.length_c   1.000
_cell.angle_alpha   90.00
_cell.angle_beta   90.00
_cell.angle_gamma   90.00
#
_symmetry.space_group_name_H-M   'P 1'
#
loop_
_entity.id
_entity.type
_entity.pdbx_description
1 polymer ?
#
loop_
_entity_poly.entity_id
_entity_poly.type
_entity_poly.pdbx_seq_one_letter_code
_entity_poly.pdbx_strand_id
1 'polypeptide(L)'
;MTSIKKTYCQFYFAFIIFLLIPFSSFSQIKIKAVGDIMLGSVTPKTVLPADSGKIFVKSISGYLNDADIVFGNFEGTFILDGFQPKKCSEPARTKERCFEFGMPDYLAPIISKLHINVLNLDNNHSNDYGKEGSDFTQNKLKELN
;
A
#
# COMPACT_ATOMS: atom_id res chain seq x y z
N MET A 1 38.29 49.18 -36.80
CA MET A 1 36.84 49.26 -36.50
C MET A 1 36.17 47.87 -36.51
N THR A 2 36.77 46.86 -35.85
CA THR A 2 36.43 45.44 -36.08
C THR A 2 36.34 44.59 -34.80
N SER A 3 36.46 45.17 -33.61
CA SER A 3 36.53 44.40 -32.35
C SER A 3 35.17 44.13 -31.68
N ILE A 4 34.14 44.93 -31.97
CA ILE A 4 32.88 44.93 -31.18
C ILE A 4 31.94 43.76 -31.53
N LYS A 5 31.94 43.26 -32.77
CA LYS A 5 31.01 42.19 -33.21
C LYS A 5 31.34 40.79 -32.64
N LYS A 6 32.60 40.52 -32.30
CA LYS A 6 33.02 39.22 -31.71
C LYS A 6 32.46 39.03 -30.30
N THR A 7 32.42 40.10 -29.51
CA THR A 7 31.96 40.07 -28.12
C THR A 7 30.49 39.69 -28.02
N TYR A 8 29.62 40.25 -28.88
CA TYR A 8 28.20 39.91 -28.89
C TYR A 8 27.95 38.43 -29.22
N CYS A 9 28.70 37.86 -30.18
CA CYS A 9 28.56 36.45 -30.55
C CYS A 9 28.92 35.52 -29.37
N GLN A 10 29.97 35.86 -28.61
CA GLN A 10 30.34 35.14 -27.38
C GLN A 10 29.27 35.24 -26.28
N PHE A 11 28.59 36.38 -26.14
CA PHE A 11 27.49 36.53 -25.19
C PHE A 11 26.25 35.73 -25.58
N TYR A 12 25.87 35.69 -26.87
CA TYR A 12 24.78 34.84 -27.35
C TYR A 12 25.07 33.35 -27.17
N PHE A 13 26.31 32.92 -27.40
CA PHE A 13 26.73 31.52 -27.19
C PHE A 13 26.70 31.12 -25.71
N ALA A 14 27.12 32.00 -24.80
CA ALA A 14 27.06 31.78 -23.36
C ALA A 14 25.62 31.72 -22.82
N PHE A 15 24.70 32.53 -23.37
CA PHE A 15 23.29 32.53 -22.98
C PHE A 15 22.56 31.25 -23.41
N ILE A 16 22.90 30.71 -24.58
CA ILE A 16 22.38 29.42 -25.07
C ILE A 16 22.89 28.26 -24.21
N ILE A 17 24.15 28.28 -23.77
CA ILE A 17 24.71 27.26 -22.87
C ILE A 17 24.00 27.27 -21.50
N PHE A 18 23.65 28.44 -20.97
CA PHE A 18 22.94 28.55 -19.69
C PHE A 18 21.49 28.03 -19.76
N LEU A 19 20.83 28.13 -20.93
CA LEU A 19 19.52 27.54 -21.21
C LEU A 19 19.56 26.01 -21.42
N LEU A 20 20.74 25.46 -21.72
CA LEU A 20 20.98 24.03 -21.91
C LEU A 20 21.53 23.33 -20.67
N ILE A 21 21.76 24.05 -19.56
CA ILE A 21 22.05 23.41 -18.28
C ILE A 21 20.77 22.67 -17.90
N PRO A 22 20.77 21.32 -17.91
CA PRO A 22 19.62 20.59 -17.45
C PRO A 22 19.42 21.01 -16.00
N PHE A 23 18.25 21.57 -15.68
CA PHE A 23 17.80 21.65 -14.30
C PHE A 23 18.11 20.29 -13.68
N SER A 24 19.00 20.24 -12.70
CA SER A 24 19.23 19.03 -11.94
C SER A 24 17.90 18.67 -11.29
N SER A 25 17.13 17.78 -11.93
CA SER A 25 16.01 17.15 -11.27
C SER A 25 16.65 16.31 -10.17
N PHE A 26 16.59 16.80 -8.93
CA PHE A 26 16.89 15.94 -7.80
C PHE A 26 16.02 14.69 -7.95
N SER A 27 16.64 13.51 -7.90
CA SER A 27 15.88 12.26 -7.90
C SER A 27 14.96 12.31 -6.69
N GLN A 28 13.66 12.38 -6.93
CA GLN A 28 12.65 12.45 -5.89
C GLN A 28 11.99 11.08 -5.81
N ILE A 29 11.96 10.51 -4.60
CA ILE A 29 11.15 9.34 -4.28
C ILE A 29 9.86 9.86 -3.67
N LYS A 30 8.73 9.49 -4.26
CA LYS A 30 7.39 9.82 -3.78
C LYS A 30 6.81 8.62 -3.05
N ILE A 31 6.59 8.80 -1.75
CA ILE A 31 5.98 7.80 -0.88
C ILE A 31 4.56 8.23 -0.55
N LYS A 32 3.62 7.32 -0.72
CA LYS A 32 2.25 7.43 -0.18
C LYS A 32 2.05 6.32 0.82
N ALA A 33 1.44 6.63 1.95
CA ALA A 33 1.22 5.66 3.01
C ALA A 33 -0.21 5.73 3.50
N VAL A 34 -0.79 4.57 3.77
CA VAL A 34 -2.03 4.41 4.51
C VAL A 34 -1.74 3.72 5.84
N GLY A 35 -2.62 3.93 6.82
CA GLY A 35 -2.57 3.21 8.09
C GLY A 35 -3.12 1.79 7.93
N ASP A 36 -3.93 1.38 8.89
CA ASP A 36 -4.50 0.05 8.98
C ASP A 36 -5.41 -0.27 7.79
N ILE A 37 -5.07 -1.33 7.07
CA ILE A 37 -5.84 -1.90 5.98
C ILE A 37 -6.61 -3.09 6.54
N MET A 38 -7.90 -2.89 6.72
CA MET A 38 -8.85 -3.93 7.09
C MET A 38 -9.94 -3.97 6.02
N LEU A 39 -9.86 -4.95 5.11
CA LEU A 39 -10.76 -5.07 3.96
C LEU A 39 -12.11 -5.71 4.33
N GLY A 40 -12.25 -6.19 5.56
CA GLY A 40 -13.40 -6.90 6.10
C GLY A 40 -12.95 -7.88 7.19
N SER A 41 -13.89 -8.46 7.92
CA SER A 41 -13.56 -9.56 8.84
C SER A 41 -14.73 -10.51 8.96
N VAL A 42 -14.45 -11.79 9.22
CA VAL A 42 -15.47 -12.77 9.62
C VAL A 42 -15.62 -12.90 11.15
N THR A 43 -14.67 -12.37 11.92
CA THR A 43 -14.54 -12.53 13.38
C THR A 43 -14.35 -11.16 14.07
N PRO A 44 -14.82 -10.96 15.31
CA PRO A 44 -15.78 -11.79 16.05
C PRO A 44 -17.17 -11.81 15.39
N LYS A 45 -17.41 -10.87 14.47
CA LYS A 45 -18.62 -10.73 13.68
C LYS A 45 -18.24 -10.58 12.21
N THR A 46 -19.07 -11.15 11.35
CA THR A 46 -18.92 -10.96 9.90
C THR A 46 -19.32 -9.56 9.48
N VAL A 47 -18.33 -8.80 9.02
CA VAL A 47 -18.45 -7.48 8.40
C VAL A 47 -17.61 -7.51 7.13
N LEU A 48 -18.26 -7.82 6.02
CA LEU A 48 -17.62 -7.93 4.71
C LEU A 48 -18.07 -6.79 3.79
N PRO A 49 -17.20 -6.29 2.91
CA PRO A 49 -17.54 -5.20 2.02
C PRO A 49 -18.50 -5.69 0.93
N ALA A 50 -19.37 -4.79 0.45
CA ALA A 50 -20.15 -5.04 -0.75
C ALA A 50 -19.24 -5.20 -1.99
N ASP A 51 -19.78 -5.82 -3.04
CA ASP A 51 -19.13 -5.97 -4.36
C ASP A 51 -17.69 -6.52 -4.28
N SER A 52 -17.49 -7.49 -3.38
CA SER A 52 -16.19 -8.16 -3.16
C SER A 52 -15.02 -7.20 -2.93
N GLY A 53 -15.26 -6.07 -2.25
CA GLY A 53 -14.23 -5.10 -1.91
C GLY A 53 -13.86 -4.10 -3.02
N LYS A 54 -14.49 -4.16 -4.21
CA LYS A 54 -14.21 -3.22 -5.31
C LYS A 54 -14.44 -1.75 -4.92
N ILE A 55 -15.29 -1.51 -3.92
CA ILE A 55 -15.55 -0.17 -3.38
C ILE A 55 -14.27 0.52 -2.90
N PHE A 56 -13.32 -0.22 -2.29
CA PHE A 56 -12.04 0.34 -1.83
C PHE A 56 -11.22 0.86 -3.00
N VAL A 57 -11.11 0.08 -4.08
CA VAL A 57 -10.38 0.49 -5.29
C VAL A 57 -11.04 1.74 -5.88
N LYS A 58 -12.37 1.75 -6.01
CA LYS A 58 -13.12 2.89 -6.55
C LYS A 58 -12.95 4.16 -5.72
N SER A 59 -12.88 4.04 -4.39
CA SER A 59 -12.86 5.20 -3.49
C SER A 59 -11.46 5.78 -3.29
N ILE A 60 -10.41 4.96 -3.19
CA ILE A 60 -9.09 5.43 -2.75
C ILE A 60 -7.97 5.32 -3.79
N SER A 61 -8.10 4.51 -4.85
CA SER A 61 -7.02 4.30 -5.84
C SER A 61 -6.47 5.60 -6.44
N GLY A 62 -7.35 6.57 -6.74
CA GLY A 62 -6.97 7.88 -7.26
C GLY A 62 -6.00 8.64 -6.35
N TYR A 63 -6.08 8.46 -5.03
CA TYR A 63 -5.16 9.08 -4.08
C TYR A 63 -3.83 8.36 -3.98
N LEU A 64 -3.77 7.07 -4.31
CA LEU A 64 -2.58 6.21 -4.19
C LEU A 64 -1.76 6.12 -5.49
N ASN A 65 -2.33 6.50 -6.62
CA ASN A 65 -1.64 6.59 -7.91
C ASN A 65 -0.49 7.61 -7.90
N ASP A 66 0.45 7.52 -8.84
CA ASP A 66 1.59 8.46 -8.95
C ASP A 66 2.40 8.49 -7.64
N ALA A 67 3.03 7.37 -7.31
CA ALA A 67 3.99 7.20 -6.23
C ALA A 67 4.95 6.06 -6.58
N ASP A 68 6.21 6.16 -6.14
CA ASP A 68 7.19 5.08 -6.29
C ASP A 68 6.94 3.97 -5.26
N ILE A 69 6.54 4.38 -4.05
CA ILE A 69 6.21 3.48 -2.94
C ILE A 69 4.81 3.83 -2.44
N VAL A 70 3.94 2.82 -2.42
CA VAL A 70 2.65 2.88 -1.73
C VAL A 70 2.72 1.87 -0.59
N PHE A 71 2.85 2.40 0.62
CA PHE A 71 2.98 1.63 1.85
C PHE A 71 1.64 1.48 2.56
N GLY A 72 1.40 0.35 3.23
CA GLY A 72 0.27 0.17 4.13
C GLY A 72 0.57 -0.75 5.32
N ASN A 73 -0.19 -0.59 6.41
CA ASN A 73 -0.20 -1.54 7.52
C ASN A 73 -1.33 -2.55 7.31
N PHE A 74 -1.05 -3.83 7.08
CA PHE A 74 -2.10 -4.84 6.88
C PHE A 74 -2.58 -5.40 8.21
N GLU A 75 -3.72 -4.91 8.69
CA GLU A 75 -4.21 -5.12 10.05
C GLU A 75 -5.08 -6.39 10.13
N GLY A 76 -4.43 -7.55 10.27
CA GLY A 76 -5.10 -8.84 10.40
C GLY A 76 -4.46 -9.94 9.58
N THR A 77 -5.30 -10.85 9.08
CA THR A 77 -4.86 -12.07 8.42
C THR A 77 -5.79 -12.43 7.27
N PHE A 78 -5.25 -12.80 6.10
CA PHE A 78 -6.05 -13.50 5.10
C PHE A 78 -6.32 -14.93 5.55
N ILE A 79 -7.51 -15.45 5.25
CA ILE A 79 -7.96 -16.76 5.70
C ILE A 79 -8.67 -17.52 4.59
N LEU A 80 -8.59 -18.84 4.65
CA LEU A 80 -9.45 -19.76 3.92
C LEU A 80 -10.63 -20.19 4.78
N ASP A 81 -11.67 -20.71 4.14
CA ASP A 81 -12.79 -21.33 4.84
C ASP A 81 -12.30 -22.44 5.77
N GLY A 82 -12.74 -22.38 7.04
CA GLY A 82 -12.38 -23.34 8.07
C GLY A 82 -11.20 -22.94 8.97
N PHE A 83 -10.41 -21.91 8.60
CA PHE A 83 -9.39 -21.37 9.49
C PHE A 83 -10.01 -20.87 10.80
N GLN A 84 -9.38 -21.19 11.92
CA GLN A 84 -9.91 -20.86 13.24
C GLN A 84 -9.12 -19.74 13.91
N PRO A 85 -9.78 -18.72 14.47
CA PRO A 85 -9.13 -17.68 15.26
C PRO A 85 -8.45 -18.27 16.50
N LYS A 86 -7.30 -17.70 16.92
CA LYS A 86 -6.41 -18.27 17.96
C LYS A 86 -6.04 -17.31 19.09
N LYS A 87 -6.17 -16.00 18.91
CA LYS A 87 -5.80 -14.98 19.90
C LYS A 87 -6.79 -14.86 21.06
N CYS A 88 -8.09 -14.90 20.77
CA CYS A 88 -9.15 -14.65 21.75
C CYS A 88 -9.78 -15.96 22.25
N SER A 89 -10.25 -15.94 23.50
CA SER A 89 -11.12 -17.00 24.03
C SER A 89 -12.56 -16.83 23.54
N GLU A 90 -13.32 -17.93 23.46
CA GLU A 90 -14.74 -17.88 23.08
C GLU A 90 -15.56 -16.88 23.91
N PRO A 91 -15.45 -16.84 25.26
CA PRO A 91 -16.23 -15.87 26.04
C PRO A 91 -15.85 -14.41 25.76
N ALA A 92 -14.60 -14.14 25.39
CA ALA A 92 -14.15 -12.79 25.02
C ALA A 92 -14.65 -12.40 23.62
N ARG A 93 -14.66 -13.36 22.68
CA ARG A 93 -15.17 -13.19 21.32
C ARG A 93 -16.68 -12.95 21.32
N THR A 94 -17.46 -13.79 21.99
CA THR A 94 -18.93 -13.68 22.09
C THR A 94 -19.38 -12.37 22.75
N LYS A 95 -18.55 -11.79 23.62
CA LYS A 95 -18.83 -10.53 24.30
C LYS A 95 -18.19 -9.31 23.61
N GLU A 96 -17.57 -9.52 22.44
CA GLU A 96 -16.90 -8.48 21.65
C GLU A 96 -15.88 -7.66 22.46
N ARG A 97 -15.16 -8.32 23.37
CA ARG A 97 -14.11 -7.71 24.21
C ARG A 97 -12.70 -7.99 23.70
N CYS A 98 -12.58 -8.84 22.68
CA CYS A 98 -11.35 -9.22 22.03
C CYS A 98 -11.66 -9.42 20.55
N PHE A 99 -10.81 -8.87 19.68
CA PHE A 99 -11.04 -8.82 18.24
C PHE A 99 -9.96 -9.58 17.48
N GLU A 100 -10.40 -10.35 16.49
CA GLU A 100 -9.53 -11.11 15.58
C GLU A 100 -9.96 -10.86 14.14
N PHE A 101 -9.06 -10.34 13.32
CA PHE A 101 -9.38 -9.88 11.97
C PHE A 101 -9.00 -10.92 10.93
N GLY A 102 -10.02 -11.63 10.45
CA GLY A 102 -9.88 -12.67 9.42
C GLY A 102 -10.56 -12.23 8.13
N MET A 103 -9.77 -11.85 7.14
CA MET A 103 -10.20 -11.42 5.83
C MET A 103 -10.26 -12.64 4.89
N PRO A 104 -11.41 -12.97 4.28
CA PRO A 104 -11.45 -14.00 3.25
C PRO A 104 -10.45 -13.71 2.12
N ASP A 105 -9.77 -14.74 1.64
CA ASP A 105 -8.67 -14.61 0.66
C ASP A 105 -9.11 -13.98 -0.68
N TYR A 106 -10.39 -14.06 -1.04
CA TYR A 106 -10.94 -13.40 -2.23
C TYR A 106 -10.78 -11.86 -2.19
N LEU A 107 -10.55 -11.26 -1.00
CA LEU A 107 -10.27 -9.84 -0.85
C LEU A 107 -8.80 -9.50 -1.14
N ALA A 108 -7.89 -10.46 -1.15
CA ALA A 108 -6.45 -10.21 -1.30
C ALA A 108 -6.08 -9.46 -2.60
N PRO A 109 -6.70 -9.74 -3.77
CA PRO A 109 -6.44 -8.98 -5.00
C PRO A 109 -6.75 -7.47 -4.91
N ILE A 110 -7.46 -7.00 -3.88
CA ILE A 110 -7.68 -5.57 -3.65
C ILE A 110 -6.36 -4.86 -3.32
N ILE A 111 -5.43 -5.50 -2.62
CA ILE A 111 -4.13 -4.93 -2.27
C ILE A 111 -3.37 -4.49 -3.54
N SER A 112 -3.21 -5.38 -4.51
CA SER A 112 -2.53 -5.08 -5.77
C SER A 112 -3.29 -4.03 -6.60
N LYS A 113 -4.63 -4.07 -6.60
CA LYS A 113 -5.47 -3.08 -7.31
C LYS A 113 -5.41 -1.68 -6.69
N LEU A 114 -4.97 -1.57 -5.43
CA LEU A 114 -4.67 -0.29 -4.78
C LEU A 114 -3.24 0.19 -5.03
N HIS A 115 -2.45 -0.56 -5.81
CA HIS A 115 -1.04 -0.31 -6.10
C HIS A 115 -0.14 -0.30 -4.85
N ILE A 116 -0.59 -0.91 -3.75
CA ILE A 116 0.23 -1.09 -2.54
C ILE A 116 1.33 -2.08 -2.85
N ASN A 117 2.58 -1.63 -2.77
CA ASN A 117 3.76 -2.42 -3.13
C ASN A 117 4.70 -2.68 -1.93
N VAL A 118 4.42 -2.09 -0.77
CA VAL A 118 5.07 -2.41 0.50
C VAL A 118 4.01 -2.55 1.58
N LEU A 119 4.05 -3.65 2.34
CA LEU A 119 3.13 -3.89 3.46
C LEU A 119 3.89 -4.18 4.76
N ASN A 120 3.47 -3.54 5.84
CA ASN A 120 3.80 -3.98 7.20
C ASN A 120 2.84 -5.10 7.63
N LEU A 121 3.42 -6.22 8.07
CA LEU A 121 2.71 -7.38 8.62
C LEU A 121 3.13 -7.65 10.08
N ASP A 122 3.78 -6.69 10.74
CA ASP A 122 4.17 -6.79 12.14
C ASP A 122 3.31 -5.81 12.96
N ASN A 123 2.10 -6.23 13.28
CA ASN A 123 1.15 -5.53 14.12
C ASN A 123 0.47 -6.49 15.11
N ASN A 124 -0.31 -5.95 16.04
CA ASN A 124 -0.96 -6.70 17.11
C ASN A 124 -2.09 -7.63 16.63
N HIS A 125 -2.43 -7.62 15.34
CA HIS A 125 -3.42 -8.49 14.71
C HIS A 125 -2.83 -9.50 13.71
N SER A 126 -1.51 -9.47 13.49
CA SER A 126 -0.85 -10.28 12.47
C SER A 126 -0.91 -11.80 12.74
N ASN A 127 -1.14 -12.20 14.00
CA ASN A 127 -1.26 -13.59 14.43
C ASN A 127 -2.65 -13.92 14.99
N ASP A 128 -3.70 -13.21 14.58
CA ASP A 128 -5.06 -13.45 15.04
C ASP A 128 -5.57 -14.87 14.76
N TYR A 129 -5.12 -15.45 13.65
CA TYR A 129 -5.39 -16.84 13.26
C TYR A 129 -4.16 -17.75 13.49
N GLY A 130 -3.25 -17.32 14.35
CA GLY A 130 -2.01 -18.03 14.66
C GLY A 130 -1.03 -18.10 13.48
N LYS A 131 -0.05 -19.00 13.62
CA LYS A 131 1.03 -19.16 12.62
C LYS A 131 0.51 -19.57 11.24
N GLU A 132 -0.53 -20.42 11.20
CA GLU A 132 -1.16 -20.86 9.95
C GLU A 132 -1.69 -19.66 9.15
N GLY A 133 -2.42 -18.76 9.81
CA GLY A 133 -2.93 -17.56 9.17
C GLY A 133 -1.83 -16.59 8.75
N SER A 134 -0.82 -16.35 9.59
CA SER A 134 0.27 -15.42 9.26
C SER A 134 1.16 -15.94 8.11
N ASP A 135 1.47 -17.24 8.08
CA ASP A 135 2.17 -17.87 6.96
C ASP A 135 1.33 -17.79 5.67
N PHE A 136 0.03 -18.10 5.74
CA PHE A 136 -0.86 -18.01 4.59
C PHE A 136 -0.93 -16.59 4.04
N THR A 137 -1.06 -15.59 4.92
CA THR A 137 -1.10 -14.17 4.54
C THR A 137 0.18 -13.76 3.80
N GLN A 138 1.35 -14.12 4.33
CA GLN A 138 2.62 -13.84 3.69
C GLN A 138 2.74 -14.50 2.31
N ASN A 139 2.35 -15.76 2.19
CA ASN A 139 2.40 -16.47 0.91
C ASN A 139 1.42 -15.88 -0.10
N LYS A 140 0.18 -15.60 0.33
CA LYS A 140 -0.85 -15.00 -0.51
C LYS A 140 -0.43 -13.63 -1.04
N LEU A 141 0.18 -12.79 -0.20
CA LEU A 141 0.69 -11.49 -0.61
C LEU A 141 1.89 -11.59 -1.56
N LYS A 142 2.75 -12.60 -1.40
CA LYS A 142 3.85 -12.87 -2.34
C LYS A 142 3.36 -13.35 -3.70
N GLU A 143 2.25 -14.09 -3.78
CA GLU A 143 1.64 -14.54 -5.05
C GLU A 143 1.03 -13.39 -5.87
N LEU A 144 0.73 -12.27 -5.22
CA LEU A 144 0.05 -11.12 -5.81
C LEU A 144 1.00 -10.08 -6.42
N ASN A 145 2.31 -10.26 -6.25
CA ASN A 145 3.41 -9.41 -6.70
C ASN A 145 4.32 -10.17 -7.67
#